data_AF-A0A2D9IX43-F1
#
_entry.id   AF-A0A2D9IX43-F1
#
_cell.length_a   1.000
_cell.length_b   1.000
_cell.length_c   1.000
_cell.angle_alpha   90.00
_cell.angle_beta   90.00
_cell.angle_gamma   90.00
#
_symmetry.space_group_name_H-M   'P 1'
#
loop_
_entity.id
_entity.type
_entity.pdbx_description
1 polymer ?
#
loop_
_entity_poly.entity_id
_entity_poly.type
_entity_poly.pdbx_seq_one_letter_code
_entity_poly.pdbx_strand_id
1 'polypeptide(L)'
;MEMMMVWKMTEYLNLTEDQAEKLFPRMRRQRVQMKDYFDNEKELFDEYLSKIKKGEKISQSEVNLLYKKMEDLNTKKSDSRMKFFKSIDDILDPSQQIMYLTFEPYLKEQAQKGMKERYRKKPNSKMKQGKRRR
;
A
#
# COMPACT_ATOMS: atom_id res chain seq x y z
N MET A 1 -0.65 -7.27 -10.16
CA MET A 1 -0.75 -7.32 -8.68
C MET A 1 -2.18 -7.10 -8.16
N GLU A 2 -3.04 -6.38 -8.89
CA GLU A 2 -4.39 -6.03 -8.43
C GLU A 2 -5.32 -7.23 -8.20
N MET A 3 -5.30 -8.21 -9.10
CA MET A 3 -6.14 -9.40 -8.97
C MET A 3 -5.77 -10.23 -7.72
N MET A 4 -4.47 -10.45 -7.47
CA MET A 4 -4.01 -11.18 -6.29
C MET A 4 -4.43 -10.53 -4.96
N MET A 5 -4.46 -9.20 -4.88
CA MET A 5 -4.95 -8.52 -3.68
C MET A 5 -6.45 -8.68 -3.50
N VAL A 6 -7.22 -8.59 -4.58
CA VAL A 6 -8.68 -8.80 -4.54
C VAL A 6 -9.02 -10.22 -4.07
N TRP A 7 -8.33 -11.23 -4.61
CA TRP A 7 -8.53 -12.64 -4.21
C TRP A 7 -8.14 -12.91 -2.75
N LYS A 8 -7.00 -12.38 -2.29
CA LYS A 8 -6.61 -12.51 -0.88
C LYS A 8 -7.58 -11.80 0.06
N MET A 9 -8.22 -10.73 -0.40
CA MET A 9 -9.18 -9.97 0.36
C MET A 9 -10.51 -10.68 0.50
N THR A 10 -11.01 -11.27 -0.59
CA THR A 10 -12.21 -12.12 -0.56
C THR A 10 -12.02 -13.31 0.37
N GLU A 11 -10.85 -13.96 0.31
CA GLU A 11 -10.51 -15.07 1.21
C GLU A 11 -10.43 -14.61 2.66
N TYR A 12 -9.73 -13.50 2.93
CA TYR A 12 -9.55 -13.01 4.29
C TYR A 12 -10.86 -12.57 4.93
N LEU A 13 -11.71 -11.85 4.19
CA LEU A 13 -12.98 -11.34 4.69
C LEU A 13 -14.12 -12.36 4.61
N ASN A 14 -13.89 -13.50 3.97
CA ASN A 14 -14.92 -14.49 3.64
C ASN A 14 -16.15 -13.85 2.99
N LEU A 15 -15.92 -13.05 1.94
CA LEU A 15 -16.99 -12.31 1.27
C LEU A 15 -17.93 -13.25 0.52
N THR A 16 -19.23 -12.99 0.64
CA THR A 16 -20.22 -13.57 -0.26
C THR A 16 -20.16 -12.88 -1.63
N GLU A 17 -20.71 -13.55 -2.65
CA GLU A 17 -20.75 -13.02 -4.02
C GLU A 17 -21.48 -11.66 -4.08
N ASP A 18 -22.67 -11.58 -3.46
CA ASP A 18 -23.48 -10.35 -3.37
C ASP A 18 -22.74 -9.18 -2.71
N GLN A 19 -21.94 -9.47 -1.67
CA GLN A 19 -21.11 -8.45 -1.00
C GLN A 19 -19.97 -8.00 -1.90
N ALA A 20 -19.30 -8.94 -2.57
CA ALA A 20 -18.16 -8.66 -3.44
C ALA A 20 -18.56 -7.79 -4.64
N GLU A 21 -19.71 -8.08 -5.26
CA GLU A 21 -20.26 -7.30 -6.37
C GLU A 21 -20.47 -5.82 -6.03
N LYS A 22 -20.91 -5.52 -4.79
CA LYS A 22 -21.13 -4.13 -4.32
C LYS A 22 -19.84 -3.47 -3.83
N LEU A 23 -18.96 -4.24 -3.19
CA LEU A 23 -17.74 -3.74 -2.58
C LEU A 23 -16.69 -3.34 -3.63
N PHE A 24 -16.45 -4.16 -4.65
CA PHE A 24 -15.36 -3.92 -5.60
C PHE A 24 -15.49 -2.62 -6.41
N PRO A 25 -16.68 -2.23 -6.90
CA PRO A 25 -16.85 -0.93 -7.55
C PRO A 25 -16.51 0.24 -6.62
N ARG A 26 -16.91 0.18 -5.34
CA ARG A 26 -16.59 1.23 -4.35
C ARG A 26 -15.09 1.27 -4.07
N MET A 27 -14.46 0.11 -3.88
CA MET A 27 -13.01 0.00 -3.73
C MET A 27 -12.23 0.53 -4.94
N ARG A 28 -12.75 0.32 -6.16
CA ARG A 28 -12.12 0.85 -7.37
C ARG A 28 -12.14 2.38 -7.37
N ARG A 29 -13.26 3.00 -7.00
CA ARG A 29 -13.37 4.47 -6.88
C ARG A 29 -12.41 5.02 -5.81
N GLN A 30 -12.36 4.37 -4.65
CA GLN A 30 -11.44 4.76 -3.58
C GLN A 30 -9.97 4.65 -4.03
N ARG A 31 -9.61 3.60 -4.78
CA ARG A 31 -8.26 3.45 -5.33
C ARG A 31 -7.87 4.56 -6.29
N VAL A 32 -8.79 5.00 -7.16
CA VAL A 32 -8.54 6.15 -8.03
C VAL A 32 -8.27 7.40 -7.20
N GLN A 33 -9.09 7.68 -6.20
CA GLN A 33 -8.88 8.81 -5.29
C GLN A 33 -7.53 8.73 -4.55
N MET A 34 -7.17 7.55 -4.05
CA MET A 34 -5.88 7.33 -3.37
C MET A 34 -4.69 7.49 -4.32
N LYS A 35 -4.85 7.11 -5.58
CA LYS A 35 -3.85 7.32 -6.61
C LYS A 35 -3.65 8.81 -6.89
N ASP A 36 -4.73 9.58 -7.01
CA ASP A 36 -4.64 11.03 -7.20
C ASP A 36 -3.89 11.70 -6.04
N TYR A 37 -4.13 11.27 -4.79
CA TYR A 37 -3.37 11.77 -3.65
C TYR A 37 -1.88 11.38 -3.68
N PHE A 38 -1.55 10.19 -4.18
CA PHE A 38 -0.17 9.74 -4.32
C PHE A 38 0.56 10.49 -5.44
N ASP A 39 -0.10 10.72 -6.58
CA ASP A 39 0.46 11.46 -7.70
C ASP A 39 0.71 12.93 -7.30
N ASN A 40 -0.23 13.57 -6.60
CA ASN A 40 -0.04 14.92 -6.04
C ASN A 40 1.14 15.00 -5.05
N GLU A 41 1.28 14.01 -4.17
CA GLU A 41 2.40 13.94 -3.22
C GLU A 41 3.73 13.78 -3.95
N LYS A 42 3.76 12.90 -4.96
CA LYS A 42 4.95 12.66 -5.78
C LYS A 42 5.36 13.92 -6.55
N GLU A 43 4.44 14.59 -7.23
CA GLU A 43 4.72 15.83 -7.97
C GLU A 43 5.30 16.91 -7.06
N LEU A 44 4.72 17.06 -5.86
CA LEU A 44 5.18 18.00 -4.87
C LEU A 44 6.61 17.68 -4.41
N PHE A 45 6.95 16.41 -4.16
CA PHE A 45 8.34 16.03 -3.83
C PHE A 45 9.29 16.15 -5.01
N ASP A 46 8.87 15.76 -6.22
CA ASP A 46 9.68 15.84 -7.43
C ASP A 46 10.06 17.29 -7.76
N GLU A 47 9.18 18.26 -7.48
CA GLU A 47 9.48 19.69 -7.59
C GLU A 47 10.67 20.08 -6.67
N TYR A 48 10.59 19.78 -5.37
CA TYR A 48 11.66 20.12 -4.42
C TYR A 48 12.96 19.35 -4.71
N LEU A 49 12.87 18.06 -5.04
CA LEU A 49 14.05 17.25 -5.41
C LEU A 49 14.72 17.80 -6.68
N SER A 50 13.94 18.32 -7.64
CA SER A 50 14.49 18.96 -8.84
C SER A 50 15.21 20.26 -8.52
N LYS A 51 14.69 21.07 -7.60
CA LYS A 51 15.37 22.29 -7.11
C LYS A 51 16.71 21.97 -6.43
N ILE A 52 16.73 20.93 -5.59
CA ILE A 52 17.96 20.44 -4.94
C ILE A 52 18.99 19.98 -5.99
N LYS A 53 18.56 19.20 -7.00
CA LYS A 53 19.45 18.73 -8.07
C LYS A 53 20.06 19.87 -8.89
N LYS A 54 19.33 20.98 -9.06
CA LYS A 54 19.81 22.19 -9.76
C LYS A 54 20.73 23.07 -8.90
N GLY A 55 20.92 22.74 -7.62
CA GLY A 55 21.73 23.52 -6.69
C GLY A 55 21.04 24.78 -6.17
N GLU A 56 19.70 24.87 -6.29
CA GLU A 56 18.93 25.99 -5.74
C GLU A 56 18.94 25.93 -4.20
N LYS A 57 19.10 27.09 -3.56
CA LYS A 57 19.04 27.19 -2.09
C LYS A 57 17.58 27.13 -1.64
N ILE A 58 17.21 26.05 -0.96
CA ILE A 58 15.91 25.93 -0.31
C ILE A 58 15.96 26.65 1.03
N SER A 59 14.99 27.54 1.25
CA SER A 59 14.83 28.25 2.52
C SER A 59 14.11 27.39 3.57
N GLN A 60 14.34 27.63 4.85
CA GLN A 60 13.58 26.97 5.93
C GLN A 60 12.08 27.29 5.85
N SER A 61 11.70 28.46 5.34
CA SER A 61 10.32 28.83 5.07
C SER A 61 9.64 27.91 4.05
N GLU A 62 10.34 27.52 2.98
CA GLU A 62 9.81 26.57 1.99
C GLU A 62 9.62 25.17 2.59
N VAL A 63 10.52 24.74 3.47
CA VAL A 63 10.39 23.48 4.20
C VAL A 63 9.17 23.51 5.12
N ASN A 64 8.94 24.62 5.83
CA ASN A 64 7.76 24.77 6.69
C ASN A 64 6.45 24.78 5.87
N LEU A 65 6.46 25.39 4.67
CA LEU A 65 5.31 25.32 3.75
C LEU A 65 5.08 23.90 3.24
N LEU A 66 6.15 23.17 2.93
CA LEU A 66 6.08 21.76 2.54
C LEU A 66 5.46 20.91 3.66
N TYR A 67 5.88 21.10 4.91
CA TYR A 67 5.30 20.39 6.06
C TYR A 67 3.79 20.66 6.21
N LYS A 68 3.35 21.92 6.08
CA LYS A 68 1.91 22.25 6.12
C LYS A 68 1.13 21.56 5.00
N LYS A 69 1.64 21.61 3.76
CA LYS A 69 1.01 20.92 2.62
C LYS A 69 0.92 19.41 2.85
N MET A 70 1.97 18.81 3.44
CA MET A 70 2.00 17.38 3.76
C MET A 70 0.99 17.02 4.86
N GLU A 71 0.87 17.84 5.90
CA GLU A 71 -0.12 17.69 6.97
C GLU A 71 -1.56 17.74 6.43
N ASP A 72 -1.85 18.72 5.58
CA ASP A 72 -3.16 18.85 4.91
C ASP A 72 -3.47 17.63 4.04
N LEU A 73 -2.50 17.16 3.26
CA LEU A 73 -2.65 15.97 2.41
C LEU A 73 -2.89 14.70 3.26
N ASN A 74 -2.14 14.53 4.35
CA ASN A 74 -2.32 13.39 5.25
C ASN A 74 -3.69 13.40 5.92
N THR A 75 -4.17 14.58 6.34
CA THR A 75 -5.51 14.74 6.90
C THR A 75 -6.57 14.35 5.88
N LYS A 76 -6.49 14.87 4.64
CA LYS A 76 -7.43 14.53 3.56
C LYS A 76 -7.42 13.03 3.21
N LYS A 77 -6.25 12.40 3.17
CA LYS A 77 -6.10 10.95 2.94
C LYS A 77 -6.78 10.16 4.06
N SER A 78 -6.53 10.52 5.32
CA SER A 78 -7.12 9.89 6.49
C SER A 78 -8.65 10.02 6.49
N ASP A 79 -9.17 11.22 6.25
CA ASP A 79 -10.60 11.50 6.19
C ASP A 79 -11.28 10.72 5.05
N SER A 80 -10.68 10.71 3.86
CA SER A 80 -11.19 9.94 2.72
C SER A 80 -11.22 8.44 3.03
N ARG A 81 -10.17 7.92 3.68
CA ARG A 81 -10.10 6.53 4.13
C ARG A 81 -11.19 6.21 5.15
N MET A 82 -11.40 7.07 6.15
CA MET A 82 -12.45 6.87 7.16
C MET A 82 -13.86 6.99 6.57
N LYS A 83 -14.09 7.93 5.66
CA LYS A 83 -15.36 8.04 4.92
C LYS A 83 -15.64 6.77 4.13
N PHE A 84 -14.62 6.19 3.51
CA PHE A 84 -14.78 4.91 2.82
C PHE A 84 -15.18 3.78 3.77
N PHE A 85 -14.48 3.61 4.90
CA PHE A 85 -14.83 2.57 5.88
C PHE A 85 -16.23 2.74 6.46
N LYS A 86 -16.69 3.98 6.64
CA LYS A 86 -18.08 4.23 7.02
C LYS A 86 -19.04 3.86 5.89
N SER A 87 -18.68 4.15 4.65
CA SER A 87 -19.51 3.83 3.47
C SER A 87 -19.54 2.34 3.09
N ILE A 88 -18.98 1.42 3.87
CA ILE A 88 -19.09 -0.03 3.61
C ILE A 88 -19.90 -0.73 4.69
N ASP A 89 -20.48 0.02 5.63
CA ASP A 89 -21.31 -0.47 6.71
C ASP A 89 -22.60 -1.15 6.21
N ASP A 90 -23.11 -0.71 5.07
CA ASP A 90 -24.26 -1.25 4.36
C ASP A 90 -23.95 -2.55 3.59
N ILE A 91 -22.68 -2.92 3.45
CA ILE A 91 -22.24 -4.11 2.69
C ILE A 91 -21.62 -5.17 3.61
N LEU A 92 -20.81 -4.76 4.58
CA LEU A 92 -20.01 -5.66 5.41
C LEU A 92 -20.54 -5.73 6.85
N ASP A 93 -20.57 -6.95 7.41
CA ASP A 93 -20.81 -7.15 8.84
C ASP A 93 -19.72 -6.45 9.69
N PRO A 94 -20.00 -5.98 10.92
CA PRO A 94 -18.99 -5.36 11.77
C PRO A 94 -17.69 -6.16 11.92
N SER A 95 -17.77 -7.50 11.92
CA SER A 95 -16.59 -8.37 11.96
C SER A 95 -15.73 -8.20 10.70
N GLN A 96 -16.38 -8.20 9.53
CA GLN A 96 -15.73 -8.00 8.24
C GLN A 96 -15.19 -6.57 8.10
N GLN A 97 -15.85 -5.56 8.66
CA GLN A 97 -15.33 -4.19 8.68
C GLN A 97 -14.01 -4.09 9.46
N ILE A 98 -13.94 -4.71 10.64
CA ILE A 98 -12.71 -4.76 11.44
C ILE A 98 -11.60 -5.50 10.68
N MET A 99 -11.92 -6.64 10.07
CA MET A 99 -10.97 -7.38 9.24
C MET A 99 -10.48 -6.51 8.07
N TYR A 100 -11.36 -5.75 7.42
CA TYR A 100 -10.96 -4.89 6.32
C TYR A 100 -10.00 -3.76 6.78
N LEU A 101 -10.16 -3.23 7.99
CA LEU A 101 -9.20 -2.30 8.60
C LEU A 101 -7.81 -2.91 8.76
N THR A 102 -7.74 -4.18 9.16
CA THR A 102 -6.47 -4.90 9.43
C THR A 102 -5.87 -5.57 8.19
N PHE A 103 -6.58 -5.60 7.07
CA PHE A 103 -6.18 -6.31 5.86
C PHE A 103 -4.86 -5.79 5.26
N GLU A 104 -4.69 -4.47 5.15
CA GLU A 104 -3.45 -3.88 4.62
C GLU A 104 -2.21 -4.23 5.47
N PRO A 105 -2.23 -4.02 6.81
CA PRO A 105 -1.17 -4.50 7.70
C PRO A 105 -0.90 -6.00 7.54
N TYR A 106 -1.95 -6.82 7.52
CA TYR A 106 -1.84 -8.27 7.37
C TYR A 106 -1.15 -8.67 6.06
N LEU A 107 -1.54 -8.08 4.93
CA LEU A 107 -0.90 -8.33 3.63
C LEU A 107 0.57 -7.93 3.64
N LYS A 108 0.92 -6.78 4.23
CA LYS A 108 2.31 -6.33 4.34
C LYS A 108 3.13 -7.32 5.17
N GLU A 109 2.60 -7.80 6.29
CA GLU A 109 3.26 -8.80 7.12
C GLU A 109 3.46 -10.12 6.37
N GLN A 110 2.43 -10.61 5.67
CA GLN A 110 2.55 -11.81 4.83
C GLN A 110 3.60 -11.65 3.73
N ALA A 111 3.61 -10.51 3.05
CA ALA A 111 4.60 -10.23 2.01
C ALA A 111 6.02 -10.21 2.59
N GLN A 112 6.21 -9.60 3.78
CA GLN A 112 7.49 -9.61 4.48
C GLN A 112 7.92 -11.01 4.93
N LYS A 113 7.02 -11.83 5.46
CA LYS A 113 7.30 -13.24 5.81
C LYS A 113 7.70 -14.04 4.58
N GLY A 114 6.96 -13.92 3.48
CA GLY A 114 7.29 -14.58 2.21
C GLY A 114 8.64 -14.14 1.63
N MET A 115 9.00 -12.87 1.76
CA MET A 115 10.35 -12.40 1.39
C MET A 115 11.41 -13.03 2.30
N LYS A 116 11.24 -12.97 3.63
CA LYS A 116 12.18 -13.57 4.61
C LYS A 116 12.39 -15.08 4.36
N GLU A 117 11.33 -15.81 4.03
CA GLU A 117 11.42 -17.24 3.69
C GLU A 117 12.20 -17.51 2.41
N ARG A 118 12.04 -16.67 1.38
CA ARG A 118 12.83 -16.73 0.14
C ARG A 118 14.31 -16.40 0.37
N TYR A 119 14.62 -15.43 1.23
CA TYR A 119 16.00 -15.10 1.61
C TYR A 119 16.65 -16.17 2.51
N ARG A 120 15.87 -16.90 3.32
CA ARG A 120 16.36 -18.00 4.17
C ARG A 120 16.65 -19.29 3.39
N LYS A 121 15.97 -19.54 2.26
CA LYS A 121 16.32 -20.62 1.33
C LYS A 121 17.60 -20.22 0.57
N LYS A 122 18.76 -20.39 1.21
CA LYS A 122 20.05 -20.38 0.50
C LYS A 122 19.93 -21.31 -0.72
N PRO A 123 20.47 -20.95 -1.90
CA PRO A 123 20.56 -21.89 -3.00
C PRO A 123 21.31 -23.11 -2.49
N ASN A 124 20.70 -24.29 -2.61
CA ASN A 124 21.31 -25.56 -2.27
C ASN A 124 22.73 -25.57 -2.86
N SER A 125 23.74 -25.64 -1.99
CA SER A 125 25.12 -25.93 -2.39
C SER A 125 25.17 -27.37 -2.93
N LYS A 126 24.69 -27.56 -4.16
CA LYS A 126 24.88 -28.75 -4.96
C LYS A 126 25.67 -28.35 -6.20
N MET A 127 26.93 -27.92 -6.01
CA MET A 127 27.92 -27.91 -7.07
C MET A 127 29.34 -27.86 -6.48
N LYS A 128 29.92 -29.06 -6.31
CA LYS A 128 31.29 -29.45 -6.67
C LYS A 128 31.69 -30.73 -5.91
N GLN A 129 31.01 -31.84 -6.17
CA GLN A 129 31.70 -33.13 -6.20
C GLN A 129 32.33 -33.25 -7.58
N GLY A 130 33.59 -32.83 -7.70
CA GLY A 130 34.31 -32.82 -8.97
C GLY A 130 35.81 -32.80 -8.75
N LYS A 131 36.40 -33.99 -8.73
CA LYS A 131 37.79 -34.33 -9.06
C LYS A 131 38.90 -33.70 -8.21
N ARG A 132 39.42 -34.51 -7.28
CA ARG A 132 40.87 -34.77 -7.20
C ARG A 132 41.07 -36.28 -7.03
N ARG A 133 41.14 -37.00 -8.15
CA ARG A 133 41.81 -38.31 -8.18
C ARG A 133 43.30 -38.03 -8.03
N ARG A 134 43.92 -38.71 -7.06
CA ARG A 134 45.37 -38.83 -6.93
C ARG A 134 45.93 -39.67 -8.06
#